data_AF-A0A376KKE3-F1
#
_entry.id   AF-A0A376KKE3-F1
#
_cell.length_a   1.000
_cell.length_b   1.000
_cell.length_c   1.000
_cell.angle_alpha   90.00
_cell.angle_beta   90.00
_cell.angle_gamma   90.00
#
_symmetry.space_group_name_H-M   'P 1'
#
loop_
_entity.id
_entity.type
_entity.pdbx_description
1 polymer ?
#
loop_
_entity_poly.entity_id
_entity_poly.type
_entity_poly.pdbx_seq_one_letter_code
_entity_poly.pdbx_strand_id
1 'polypeptide(L)'
;MADNHFNSRWLLGQKLTLDRAIWAADSKTLPPLPEQSGVELNMPPMNGAEWLALFQKGAAESVGGAASFPQHITLRTPMLSLGNQQWNNLSIVSQPTANGTLVEAQGAWKSTPR
;
A
#
# COMPACT_ATOMS: atom_id res chain seq x y z
N MET A 1 -19.56 8.37 8.33
CA MET A 1 -18.11 8.63 8.35
C MET A 1 -17.44 7.34 7.97
N ALA A 2 -16.66 7.31 6.90
CA ALA A 2 -15.86 6.14 6.57
C ALA A 2 -14.73 6.03 7.60
N ASP A 3 -14.68 4.92 8.35
CA ASP A 3 -13.63 4.68 9.32
C ASP A 3 -12.47 3.99 8.61
N ASN A 4 -11.28 4.58 8.73
CA ASN A 4 -10.06 3.96 8.25
C ASN A 4 -9.43 3.22 9.41
N HIS A 5 -9.17 1.93 9.24
CA HIS A 5 -8.56 1.12 10.29
C HIS A 5 -7.11 0.80 9.97
N PHE A 6 -6.28 0.89 11.01
CA PHE A 6 -4.87 0.53 10.96
C PHE A 6 -4.59 -0.56 11.99
N ASN A 7 -3.85 -1.60 11.58
CA ASN A 7 -3.38 -2.65 12.46
C ASN A 7 -1.90 -2.93 12.17
N SER A 8 -1.09 -3.13 13.20
CA SER A 8 0.34 -3.38 13.03
C SER A 8 0.91 -4.32 14.09
N ARG A 9 1.97 -5.05 13.70
CA ARG A 9 2.78 -5.87 14.60
C ARG A 9 4.21 -5.39 14.54
N TRP A 10 4.71 -5.02 15.72
CA TRP A 10 6.08 -4.62 15.94
C TRP A 10 6.83 -5.72 16.67
N LEU A 11 8.07 -5.95 16.28
CA LEU A 11 9.00 -6.84 16.98
C LEU A 11 10.00 -5.99 17.74
N LEU A 12 10.13 -6.28 19.03
CA LEU A 12 11.12 -5.65 19.89
C LEU A 12 12.44 -6.43 19.77
N GLY A 13 13.47 -5.78 19.25
CA GLY A 13 14.83 -6.32 19.15
C GLY A 13 15.86 -5.22 19.35
N GLN A 14 17.04 -5.38 18.74
CA GLN A 14 18.08 -4.34 18.76
C GLN A 14 17.60 -3.03 18.09
N LYS A 15 16.69 -3.15 17.12
CA LYS A 15 15.89 -2.05 16.57
C LYS A 15 14.41 -2.43 16.64
N LEU A 16 13.56 -1.42 16.71
CA LEU A 16 12.12 -1.63 16.65
C LEU A 16 11.72 -1.98 15.21
N THR A 17 11.33 -3.22 14.95
CA THR A 17 11.05 -3.68 13.58
C THR A 17 9.55 -3.74 13.35
N LEU A 18 9.06 -3.02 12.35
CA LEU A 18 7.71 -3.23 11.85
C LEU A 18 7.72 -4.54 11.05
N ASP A 19 7.05 -5.57 11.55
CA ASP A 19 6.99 -6.86 10.87
C ASP A 19 5.81 -6.91 9.90
N ARG A 20 4.63 -6.45 10.35
CA ARG A 20 3.39 -6.44 9.56
C ARG A 20 2.60 -5.18 9.83
N ALA A 21 2.01 -4.61 8.79
CA ALA A 21 1.00 -3.58 8.93
C ALA A 21 -0.07 -3.71 7.87
N ILE A 22 -1.27 -3.25 8.20
CA ILE A 22 -2.35 -3.08 7.25
C ILE A 22 -3.06 -1.76 7.53
N TRP A 23 -3.26 -0.98 6.48
CA TRP A 23 -4.20 0.14 6.44
C TRP A 23 -5.38 -0.28 5.56
N ALA A 24 -6.60 -0.16 6.08
CA ALA A 24 -7.82 -0.43 5.33
C ALA A 24 -8.77 0.76 5.40
N ALA A 25 -8.98 1.40 4.26
CA ALA A 25 -10.01 2.41 4.11
C ALA A 25 -11.40 1.77 4.06
N ASP A 26 -12.41 2.52 4.51
CA ASP A 26 -13.82 2.11 4.51
C ASP A 26 -14.10 0.77 5.23
N SER A 27 -13.25 0.40 6.19
CA SER A 27 -13.41 -0.86 6.91
C SER A 27 -14.39 -0.69 8.08
N LYS A 28 -15.27 -1.68 8.28
CA LYS A 28 -16.23 -1.69 9.41
C LYS A 28 -15.66 -2.32 10.68
N THR A 29 -14.53 -3.01 10.55
CA THR A 29 -13.88 -3.78 11.61
C THR A 29 -12.37 -3.60 11.51
N LEU A 30 -11.65 -3.87 12.60
CA LEU A 30 -10.19 -3.93 12.56
C LEU A 30 -9.75 -5.04 11.59
N PRO A 31 -8.96 -4.74 10.55
CA PRO A 31 -8.50 -5.74 9.60
C PRO A 31 -7.50 -6.70 10.27
N PRO A 32 -7.50 -7.99 9.86
CA PRO A 32 -6.47 -8.93 10.31
C PRO A 32 -5.11 -8.51 9.77
N LEU A 33 -4.03 -8.86 10.49
CA LEU A 33 -2.69 -8.63 9.99
C LEU A 33 -2.42 -9.49 8.74
N PRO A 34 -1.62 -9.00 7.78
CA PRO A 34 -1.20 -9.78 6.61
C PRO A 34 -0.53 -11.10 7.01
N GLU A 35 -0.67 -12.12 6.16
CA GLU A 35 -0.04 -13.42 6.38
C GLU A 35 1.49 -13.36 6.23
N GLN A 36 1.95 -12.52 5.30
CA GLN A 36 3.37 -12.26 4.99
C GLN A 36 3.85 -10.98 5.70
N SER A 37 5.13 -10.95 6.08
CA SER A 37 5.73 -9.72 6.64
C SER A 37 5.82 -8.64 5.56
N GLY A 38 5.31 -7.45 5.86
CA GLY A 38 5.05 -6.42 4.86
C GLY A 38 4.02 -5.39 5.30
N VAL A 39 3.76 -4.41 4.43
CA VAL A 39 2.66 -3.46 4.59
C VAL A 39 1.60 -3.72 3.51
N GLU A 40 0.35 -3.87 3.93
CA GLU A 40 -0.80 -3.86 3.03
C GLU A 40 -1.55 -2.52 3.10
N LEU A 41 -1.80 -1.91 1.95
CA LEU A 41 -2.54 -0.66 1.80
C LEU A 41 -3.80 -0.92 0.99
N ASN A 42 -4.92 -1.10 1.68
CA ASN A 42 -6.23 -1.26 1.07
C ASN A 42 -6.89 0.12 0.98
N MET A 43 -6.76 0.72 -0.19
CA MET A 43 -7.16 2.09 -0.48
C MET A 43 -8.58 2.12 -1.06
N PRO A 44 -9.30 3.25 -0.89
CA PRO A 44 -10.59 3.45 -1.54
C PRO A 44 -10.39 3.59 -3.06
N PRO A 45 -11.47 3.74 -3.86
CA PRO A 45 -11.36 4.25 -5.22
C PRO A 45 -10.53 5.55 -5.26
N MET A 46 -9.61 5.68 -6.20
CA MET A 46 -8.71 6.84 -6.29
C MET A 46 -8.56 7.35 -7.72
N ASN A 47 -8.29 8.64 -7.86
CA ASN A 47 -7.84 9.24 -9.11
C ASN A 47 -6.31 9.44 -9.14
N GLY A 48 -5.79 9.90 -10.29
CA GLY A 48 -4.36 10.10 -10.50
C GLY A 48 -3.71 11.13 -9.57
N ALA A 49 -4.44 12.14 -9.11
CA ALA A 49 -3.91 13.11 -8.16
C ALA A 49 -3.79 12.50 -6.75
N GLU A 50 -4.79 11.75 -6.32
CA GLU A 50 -4.77 11.00 -5.05
C GLU A 50 -3.66 9.94 -5.05
N TRP A 51 -3.53 9.20 -6.15
CA TRP A 51 -2.42 8.27 -6.40
C TRP A 51 -1.07 8.96 -6.23
N LEU A 52 -0.84 10.07 -6.94
CA LEU A 52 0.42 10.81 -6.87
C LEU A 52 0.70 11.36 -5.46
N ALA A 53 -0.33 11.80 -4.74
CA ALA A 53 -0.18 12.29 -3.37
C ALA A 53 0.30 11.19 -2.40
N LEU A 54 -0.07 9.92 -2.63
CA LEU A 54 0.42 8.79 -1.81
C LEU A 54 1.94 8.59 -1.96
N PHE A 55 2.46 8.62 -3.19
CA PHE A 55 3.91 8.43 -3.43
C PHE A 55 4.74 9.58 -2.87
N GLN A 56 4.24 10.80 -2.96
CA GLN A 56 4.92 11.96 -2.40
C GLN A 56 5.02 11.88 -0.88
N LYS A 57 3.98 11.36 -0.21
CA LYS A 57 4.00 11.14 1.25
C LYS A 57 4.93 10.00 1.68
N GLY A 58 5.15 8.99 0.84
CA GLY A 58 6.08 7.90 1.13
C GLY A 58 7.55 8.22 0.85
N ALA A 59 7.84 9.23 0.02
CA ALA A 59 9.21 9.67 -0.30
C ALA A 59 9.78 10.66 0.72
N ALA A 60 8.91 11.28 1.54
CA ALA A 60 9.30 12.12 2.64
C ALA A 60 9.33 11.29 3.93
N GLU A 61 10.34 11.53 4.76
CA GLU A 61 10.46 11.01 6.13
C GLU A 61 11.03 9.59 6.24
N SER A 62 12.33 9.49 5.98
CA SER A 62 13.18 8.52 6.68
C SER A 62 13.08 8.77 8.18
N VAL A 63 12.16 8.07 8.83
CA VAL A 63 12.14 7.86 10.29
C VAL A 63 13.54 7.38 10.67
N GLY A 64 14.24 8.19 11.47
CA GLY A 64 15.64 7.96 11.84
C GLY A 64 15.88 6.53 12.31
N GLY A 65 17.13 6.04 12.18
CA GLY A 65 17.53 4.62 12.22
C GLY A 65 17.23 3.79 13.48
N ALA A 66 16.34 4.25 14.36
CA ALA A 66 15.74 3.58 15.51
C ALA A 66 14.72 2.48 15.14
N ALA A 67 14.12 2.55 13.94
CA ALA A 67 13.15 1.55 13.48
C ALA A 67 13.54 0.94 12.12
N SER A 68 13.17 -0.32 11.93
CA SER A 68 13.32 -1.06 10.68
C SER A 68 11.96 -1.33 10.06
N PHE A 69 11.80 -1.02 8.77
CA PHE A 69 10.54 -1.15 8.04
C PHE A 69 10.65 -2.27 7.01
N PRO A 70 9.54 -3.00 6.75
CA PRO A 70 9.54 -4.04 5.76
C PRO A 70 9.55 -3.41 4.36
N GLN A 71 10.25 -4.05 3.43
CA GLN A 71 10.37 -3.57 2.05
C GLN A 71 9.32 -4.17 1.12
N HIS A 72 8.59 -5.20 1.57
CA HIS A 72 7.46 -5.77 0.85
C HIS A 72 6.21 -4.92 1.11
N ILE A 73 5.68 -4.31 0.06
CA ILE A 73 4.48 -3.47 0.10
C ILE A 73 3.47 -4.01 -0.90
N THR A 74 2.25 -4.26 -0.44
CA THR A 74 1.11 -4.58 -1.30
C THR A 74 0.10 -3.45 -1.21
N LEU A 75 -0.29 -2.87 -2.33
CA LEU A 75 -1.34 -1.86 -2.40
C LEU A 75 -2.50 -2.40 -3.25
N ARG A 76 -3.71 -2.29 -2.71
CA ARG A 76 -4.95 -2.71 -3.35
C ARG A 76 -5.91 -1.53 -3.41
N THR A 77 -6.57 -1.35 -4.55
CA THR A 77 -7.66 -0.39 -4.69
C THR A 77 -8.76 -0.97 -5.60
N PRO A 78 -10.04 -0.79 -5.24
CA PRO A 78 -11.14 -1.28 -6.07
C PRO A 78 -11.20 -0.57 -7.43
N MET A 79 -10.71 0.67 -7.52
CA MET A 79 -10.66 1.42 -8.77
C MET A 79 -9.56 2.49 -8.73
N LEU A 80 -8.76 2.57 -9.79
CA LEU A 80 -7.80 3.64 -10.02
C LEU A 80 -8.03 4.29 -11.40
N SER A 81 -8.36 5.58 -11.41
CA SER A 81 -8.48 6.37 -12.64
C SER A 81 -7.19 7.15 -12.91
N LEU A 82 -6.48 6.81 -13.99
CA LEU A 82 -5.27 7.49 -14.45
C LEU A 82 -5.52 8.10 -15.82
N GLY A 83 -5.77 9.41 -15.87
CA GLY A 83 -6.13 10.09 -17.11
C GLY A 83 -7.36 9.46 -17.76
N ASN A 84 -7.22 8.98 -19.00
CA ASN A 84 -8.28 8.31 -19.74
C ASN A 84 -8.39 6.80 -19.43
N GLN A 85 -7.58 6.25 -18.54
CA GLN A 85 -7.60 4.83 -18.18
C GLN A 85 -8.27 4.63 -16.83
N GLN A 86 -9.07 3.57 -16.73
CA GLN A 86 -9.64 3.10 -15.46
C GLN A 86 -9.20 1.66 -15.22
N TRP A 87 -8.48 1.46 -14.12
CA TRP A 87 -8.09 0.16 -13.59
C TRP A 87 -9.07 -0.25 -12.51
N ASN A 88 -9.52 -1.50 -12.52
CA ASN A 88 -10.46 -2.04 -11.55
C ASN A 88 -9.84 -3.24 -10.84
N ASN A 89 -10.10 -3.33 -9.54
CA ASN A 89 -9.54 -4.35 -8.65
C ASN A 89 -8.00 -4.44 -8.81
N LEU A 90 -7.34 -3.29 -8.74
CA LEU A 90 -5.91 -3.15 -8.96
C LEU A 90 -5.15 -3.59 -7.70
N SER A 91 -4.20 -4.51 -7.87
CA SER A 91 -3.24 -4.93 -6.86
C SER A 91 -1.83 -4.67 -7.37
N ILE A 92 -1.03 -3.95 -6.59
CA ILE A 92 0.37 -3.64 -6.88
C ILE A 92 1.21 -4.22 -5.75
N VAL A 93 2.19 -5.05 -6.10
CA VAL A 93 3.14 -5.62 -5.15
C VAL A 93 4.53 -5.09 -5.47
N SER A 94 5.21 -4.55 -4.47
CA SER A 94 6.59 -4.07 -4.54
C SER A 94 7.42 -4.88 -3.56
N GLN A 95 8.51 -5.49 -4.04
CA GLN A 95 9.41 -6.25 -3.19
C GLN A 95 10.87 -6.19 -3.66
N PRO A 96 11.84 -6.21 -2.74
CA PRO A 96 13.24 -6.26 -3.09
C PRO A 96 13.59 -7.63 -3.71
N THR A 97 14.51 -7.62 -4.65
CA THR A 97 15.11 -8.78 -5.31
C THR A 97 16.63 -8.60 -5.33
N ALA A 98 17.37 -9.66 -5.67
CA ALA A 98 18.83 -9.60 -5.75
C ALA A 98 19.36 -8.51 -6.71
N ASN A 99 18.57 -8.12 -7.73
CA ASN A 99 18.97 -7.19 -8.78
C ASN A 99 18.20 -5.85 -8.75
N GLY A 100 17.49 -5.54 -7.66
CA GLY A 100 16.71 -4.30 -7.54
C GLY A 100 15.33 -4.53 -6.96
N THR A 101 14.35 -3.70 -7.30
CA THR A 101 12.97 -3.85 -6.83
C THR A 101 12.10 -4.42 -7.95
N LEU A 102 11.36 -5.49 -7.66
CA LEU A 102 10.32 -6.00 -8.54
C LEU A 102 9.01 -5.30 -8.19
N VAL A 103 8.34 -4.76 -9.21
CA VAL A 103 7.00 -4.19 -9.10
C VAL A 103 6.08 -4.94 -10.04
N GLU A 104 5.06 -5.59 -9.48
CA GLU A 104 4.04 -6.33 -10.21
C GLU A 104 2.69 -5.64 -10.04
N ALA A 105 1.97 -5.43 -11.14
CA ALA A 105 0.64 -4.84 -11.13
C ALA A 105 -0.35 -5.79 -11.81
N GLN A 106 -1.47 -6.06 -11.14
CA GLN A 106 -2.53 -6.94 -11.62
C GLN A 106 -3.87 -6.21 -11.50
N GLY A 107 -4.65 -6.18 -12.57
CA GLY A 107 -5.96 -5.55 -12.57
C GLY A 107 -6.56 -5.46 -13.98
N ALA A 108 -7.88 -5.32 -14.05
CA ALA A 108 -8.57 -5.13 -15.32
C ALA A 108 -8.58 -3.65 -15.68
N TRP A 109 -8.08 -3.29 -16.87
CA TRP A 109 -8.07 -1.90 -17.33
C TRP A 109 -8.98 -1.70 -18.54
N LYS A 110 -9.56 -0.50 -18.63
CA LYS A 110 -10.31 -0.03 -19.80
C LYS A 110 -9.91 1.40 -20.14
N SER A 111 -9.98 1.73 -21.42
CA SER A 111 -9.90 3.12 -21.89
C SER A 111 -11.29 3.76 -21.82
N THR A 112 -11.34 5.00 -21.36
CA THR A 112 -12.57 5.80 -21.25
C THR A 112 -12.58 6.80 -22.40
N PRO A 113 -13.57 6.74 -23.32
CA PRO A 113 -13.68 7.70 -24.40
C PRO A 113 -13.84 9.13 -23.84
N ARG A 114 -13.32 10.12 -24.56
CA ARG A 114 -13.53 11.55 -24.25
C ARG A 114 -14.96 11.97 -24.52
#